data_AF-W2QT72-F1
#
_entry.id   AF-W2QT72-F1
#
_cell.length_a   1.000
_cell.length_b   1.000
_cell.length_c   1.000
_cell.angle_alpha   90.00
_cell.angle_beta   90.00
_cell.angle_gamma   90.00
#
_symmetry.space_group_name_H-M   'P 1'
#
loop_
_entity.id
_entity.type
_entity.pdbx_description
1 polymer ?
#
loop_
_entity_poly.entity_id
_entity_poly.type
_entity_poly.pdbx_seq_one_letter_code
_entity_poly.pdbx_strand_id
1 'polypeptide(L)'
;MLVEIKFTVRLDLPKEHTAITNGMSSEVEAGYAQIVKCGSTVEVSGQFDHNDEGKMRGGGDFDAQCEQAFKNIDKRLAEIGATRNQIVHTEVLIVNIRNNIEKLNAAHKKFFGSYRPASACWGVVALGMPGAQVEIKFTVRPDLSKAPKTYSHGLPWEDAHNYSQVVVTNETAWIFGQFAHDDEGNPIGEGDFEKQCKAAFANLDVSSGDRSHTQSNCARRCYGCRSE
;
A
#
# COMPACT_ATOMS: atom_id res chain seq x y z
N MET A 1 22.72 6.36 4.98
CA MET A 1 21.92 5.35 5.68
C MET A 1 21.97 4.07 4.85
N LEU A 2 22.34 2.92 5.44
CA LEU A 2 22.54 1.66 4.68
C LEU A 2 21.36 0.69 4.81
N VAL A 3 20.58 0.79 5.90
CA VAL A 3 19.44 -0.09 6.19
C VAL A 3 18.36 0.71 6.91
N GLU A 4 17.10 0.51 6.54
CA GLU A 4 15.90 0.95 7.25
C GLU A 4 15.01 -0.28 7.49
N ILE A 5 14.48 -0.44 8.70
CA ILE A 5 13.60 -1.57 9.06
C ILE A 5 12.23 -1.02 9.44
N LYS A 6 11.19 -1.54 8.78
CA LYS A 6 9.80 -1.20 9.06
C LYS A 6 9.05 -2.41 9.60
N PHE A 7 8.29 -2.22 10.67
CA PHE A 7 7.36 -3.21 11.20
C PHE A 7 6.13 -2.51 11.78
N THR A 8 5.01 -3.22 11.82
CA THR A 8 3.78 -2.78 12.48
C THR A 8 3.57 -3.63 13.71
N VAL A 9 3.32 -3.00 14.85
CA VAL A 9 2.94 -3.70 16.09
C VAL A 9 1.47 -3.42 16.37
N ARG A 10 0.68 -4.48 16.55
CA ARG A 10 -0.72 -4.41 16.94
C ARG A 10 -0.87 -5.02 18.34
N LEU A 11 -1.12 -4.16 19.31
CA LEU A 11 -1.26 -4.55 20.73
C LEU A 11 -2.70 -4.93 21.10
N ASP A 12 -3.64 -4.60 20.22
CA ASP A 12 -5.08 -4.83 20.35
C ASP A 12 -5.51 -6.21 19.82
N LEU A 13 -4.67 -6.88 19.04
CA LEU A 13 -4.96 -8.20 18.47
C LEU A 13 -4.68 -9.33 19.48
N PRO A 14 -5.32 -10.51 19.32
CA PRO A 14 -5.04 -11.69 20.14
C PRO A 14 -3.56 -12.08 20.12
N LYS A 15 -3.07 -12.71 21.20
CA LYS A 15 -1.69 -13.22 21.25
C LYS A 15 -1.50 -14.47 20.37
N GLU A 16 -2.56 -15.24 20.19
CA GLU A 16 -2.57 -16.41 19.32
C GLU A 16 -2.67 -15.99 17.86
N HIS A 17 -1.85 -16.62 17.03
CA HIS A 17 -1.79 -16.37 15.59
C HIS A 17 -1.55 -17.68 14.85
N THR A 18 -1.93 -17.70 13.57
CA THR A 18 -1.71 -18.85 12.69
C THR A 18 -0.85 -18.43 11.52
N ALA A 19 0.31 -19.08 11.37
CA ALA A 19 1.15 -18.96 10.18
C ALA A 19 0.70 -20.00 9.13
N ILE A 20 0.57 -19.58 7.88
CA ILE A 20 0.30 -20.45 6.74
C ILE A 20 1.48 -20.35 5.80
N THR A 21 2.12 -21.49 5.55
CA THR A 21 3.24 -21.65 4.62
C THR A 21 2.78 -22.42 3.40
N ASN A 22 3.51 -22.29 2.29
CA ASN A 22 3.25 -23.06 1.06
C ASN A 22 4.40 -24.01 0.69
N GLY A 23 5.41 -24.13 1.55
CA GLY A 23 6.51 -25.10 1.40
C GLY A 23 7.60 -24.63 0.43
N MET A 24 7.64 -23.35 0.07
CA MET A 24 8.73 -22.81 -0.73
C MET A 24 10.04 -22.84 0.07
N SER A 25 11.16 -23.15 -0.58
CA SER A 25 12.47 -23.21 0.08
C SER A 25 12.83 -21.89 0.77
N SER A 26 12.42 -20.76 0.18
CA SER A 26 12.64 -19.42 0.74
C SER A 26 11.99 -19.22 2.11
N GLU A 27 10.86 -19.86 2.41
CA GLU A 27 10.22 -19.77 3.73
C GLU A 27 11.10 -20.40 4.82
N VAL A 28 11.76 -21.52 4.49
CA VAL A 28 12.68 -22.23 5.38
C VAL A 28 14.02 -21.50 5.49
N GLU A 29 14.56 -21.04 4.38
CA GLU A 29 15.88 -20.38 4.31
C GLU A 29 15.87 -18.98 4.93
N ALA A 30 14.81 -18.19 4.72
CA ALA A 30 14.70 -16.83 5.20
C ALA A 30 13.84 -16.68 6.48
N GLY A 31 13.11 -17.73 6.89
CA GLY A 31 12.39 -17.75 8.17
C GLY A 31 11.13 -16.89 8.20
N TYR A 32 10.30 -16.97 7.17
CA TYR A 32 9.02 -16.25 7.09
C TYR A 32 7.89 -17.19 6.65
N ALA A 33 6.64 -16.77 6.87
CA ALA A 33 5.46 -17.44 6.35
C ALA A 33 4.82 -16.61 5.23
N GLN A 34 4.19 -17.23 4.24
CA GLN A 34 3.41 -16.51 3.24
C GLN A 34 2.30 -15.64 3.87
N ILE A 35 1.62 -16.17 4.88
CA ILE A 35 0.48 -15.51 5.52
C ILE A 35 0.55 -15.69 7.03
N VAL A 36 0.23 -14.63 7.78
CA VAL A 36 -0.01 -14.69 9.22
C VAL A 36 -1.41 -14.15 9.51
N LYS A 37 -2.26 -14.97 10.12
CA LYS A 37 -3.60 -14.59 10.61
C LYS A 37 -3.55 -14.30 12.10
N CYS A 38 -4.05 -13.14 12.51
CA CYS A 38 -4.15 -12.75 13.91
C CYS A 38 -5.46 -11.99 14.14
N GLY A 39 -6.42 -12.65 14.80
CA GLY A 39 -7.78 -12.11 14.95
C GLY A 39 -8.43 -11.83 13.59
N SER A 40 -8.92 -10.61 13.40
CA SER A 40 -9.55 -10.13 12.15
C SER A 40 -8.55 -9.61 11.11
N THR A 41 -7.26 -9.56 11.44
CA THR A 41 -6.21 -9.04 10.56
C THR A 41 -5.39 -10.17 9.98
N VAL A 42 -5.09 -10.09 8.68
CA VAL A 42 -4.21 -11.02 7.99
C VAL A 42 -3.11 -10.24 7.30
N GLU A 43 -1.86 -10.54 7.65
CA GLU A 43 -0.69 -10.00 6.98
C GLU A 43 -0.20 -11.01 5.94
N VAL A 44 0.07 -10.53 4.72
CA VAL A 44 0.62 -11.35 3.64
C VAL A 44 1.99 -10.83 3.26
N SER A 45 2.97 -11.74 3.24
CA SER A 45 4.36 -11.43 2.88
C SER A 45 4.50 -10.96 1.43
N GLY A 46 5.65 -10.36 1.11
CA GLY A 46 5.92 -9.81 -0.21
C GLY A 46 5.70 -10.80 -1.35
N GLN A 47 4.87 -10.41 -2.32
CA GLN A 47 4.59 -11.18 -3.51
C GLN A 47 5.43 -10.67 -4.69
N PHE A 48 6.14 -11.60 -5.32
CA PHE A 48 6.98 -11.38 -6.50
C PHE A 48 6.39 -12.11 -7.73
N ASP A 49 7.10 -12.11 -8.85
CA ASP A 49 6.76 -12.84 -10.09
C ASP A 49 7.16 -14.32 -10.10
N HIS A 50 7.37 -14.95 -8.94
CA HIS A 50 7.71 -16.37 -8.86
C HIS A 50 6.55 -17.27 -9.31
N ASN A 51 6.89 -18.46 -9.81
CA ASN A 51 5.94 -19.54 -10.05
C ASN A 51 5.70 -20.39 -8.78
N ASP A 52 4.90 -21.45 -8.88
CA ASP A 52 4.53 -22.27 -7.71
C ASP A 52 5.70 -23.05 -7.09
N GLU A 53 6.80 -23.24 -7.84
CA GLU A 53 8.05 -23.81 -7.33
C GLU A 53 8.99 -22.75 -6.69
N GLY A 54 8.55 -21.50 -6.56
CA GLY A 54 9.36 -20.39 -6.05
C GLY A 54 10.39 -19.85 -7.05
N LYS A 55 10.37 -20.33 -8.31
CA LYS A 55 11.27 -19.86 -9.35
C LYS A 55 10.76 -18.54 -9.94
N MET A 56 11.61 -17.52 -9.87
CA MET A 56 11.39 -16.22 -10.52
C MET A 56 11.21 -16.41 -12.03
N ARG A 57 10.16 -15.81 -12.60
CA ARG A 57 10.02 -15.77 -14.06
C ARG A 57 11.13 -14.93 -14.68
N GLY A 58 11.51 -13.84 -14.00
CA GLY A 58 12.66 -13.01 -14.35
C GLY A 58 12.53 -12.42 -15.77
N GLY A 59 13.65 -11.97 -16.34
CA GLY A 59 13.73 -11.66 -17.77
C GLY A 59 13.49 -10.20 -18.18
N GLY A 60 13.50 -9.26 -17.23
CA GLY A 60 13.47 -7.82 -17.53
C GLY A 60 12.10 -7.26 -17.98
N ASP A 61 11.13 -8.11 -18.29
CA ASP A 61 9.75 -7.71 -18.62
C ASP A 61 8.97 -7.33 -17.36
N PHE A 62 8.97 -6.04 -17.04
CA PHE A 62 8.30 -5.49 -15.87
C PHE A 62 6.77 -5.70 -15.88
N ASP A 63 6.14 -5.69 -17.06
CA ASP A 63 4.68 -5.87 -17.18
C ASP A 63 4.29 -7.31 -16.83
N ALA A 64 5.05 -8.29 -17.34
CA ALA A 64 4.87 -9.70 -16.99
C ALA A 64 5.14 -9.97 -15.51
N GLN A 65 6.12 -9.29 -14.90
CA GLN A 65 6.39 -9.40 -13.47
C GLN A 65 5.21 -8.88 -12.63
N CYS A 66 4.68 -7.70 -12.97
CA CYS A 66 3.49 -7.15 -12.30
C CYS A 66 2.30 -8.09 -12.40
N GLU A 67 2.00 -8.58 -13.61
CA GLU A 67 0.87 -9.50 -13.81
C GLU A 67 1.02 -10.77 -12.96
N GLN A 68 2.23 -11.32 -12.87
CA GLN A 68 2.45 -12.52 -12.06
C GLN A 68 2.38 -12.23 -10.55
N ALA A 69 2.92 -11.11 -10.08
CA ALA A 69 2.80 -10.70 -8.68
C ALA A 69 1.33 -10.57 -8.26
N PHE A 70 0.49 -9.92 -9.09
CA PHE A 70 -0.95 -9.82 -8.83
C PHE A 70 -1.68 -11.17 -8.89
N LYS A 71 -1.28 -12.10 -9.77
CA LYS A 71 -1.81 -13.48 -9.75
C LYS A 71 -1.44 -14.22 -8.46
N ASN A 72 -0.24 -14.00 -7.94
CA ASN A 72 0.18 -14.58 -6.66
C ASN A 72 -0.62 -13.99 -5.49
N ILE A 73 -0.93 -12.69 -5.52
CA ILE A 73 -1.85 -12.05 -4.57
C ILE A 73 -3.22 -12.74 -4.59
N ASP A 74 -3.81 -12.97 -5.77
CA ASP A 74 -5.10 -13.69 -5.88
C ASP A 74 -5.05 -15.09 -5.25
N LYS A 75 -3.94 -15.82 -5.43
CA LYS A 75 -3.74 -17.15 -4.80
C LYS A 75 -3.73 -17.04 -3.27
N ARG A 76 -2.98 -16.09 -2.71
CA ARG A 76 -2.91 -15.85 -1.26
C ARG A 76 -4.27 -15.44 -0.68
N LEU A 77 -5.05 -14.65 -1.41
CA LEU A 77 -6.42 -14.30 -1.01
C LEU A 77 -7.34 -15.54 -1.00
N ALA A 78 -7.23 -16.41 -2.01
CA ALA A 78 -8.04 -17.64 -2.09
C ALA A 78 -7.76 -18.59 -0.91
N GLU A 79 -6.51 -18.73 -0.48
CA GLU A 79 -6.12 -19.56 0.69
C GLU A 79 -6.77 -19.13 2.01
N ILE A 80 -7.23 -17.88 2.08
CA ILE A 80 -7.88 -17.33 3.27
C ILE A 80 -9.36 -17.01 3.05
N GLY A 81 -9.91 -17.35 1.89
CA GLY A 81 -11.31 -17.07 1.52
C GLY A 81 -11.61 -15.58 1.42
N ALA A 82 -10.62 -14.74 1.10
CA ALA A 82 -10.78 -13.30 0.99
C ALA A 82 -10.88 -12.84 -0.47
N THR A 83 -11.29 -11.59 -0.64
CA THR A 83 -11.40 -10.90 -1.94
C THR A 83 -10.51 -9.67 -1.97
N ARG A 84 -10.23 -9.16 -3.18
CA ARG A 84 -9.40 -7.94 -3.38
C ARG A 84 -9.94 -6.72 -2.63
N ASN A 85 -11.26 -6.63 -2.46
CA ASN A 85 -11.93 -5.52 -1.75
C ASN A 85 -11.70 -5.54 -0.24
N GLN A 86 -11.09 -6.59 0.28
CA GLN A 86 -10.72 -6.73 1.70
C GLN A 86 -9.23 -6.44 1.92
N ILE A 87 -8.47 -6.13 0.88
CA ILE A 87 -7.11 -5.57 1.01
C ILE A 87 -7.25 -4.12 1.47
N VAL A 88 -6.82 -3.82 2.69
CA VAL A 88 -6.94 -2.46 3.25
C VAL A 88 -5.71 -1.61 3.00
N HIS A 89 -4.55 -2.25 2.82
CA HIS A 89 -3.27 -1.57 2.66
C HIS A 89 -2.29 -2.38 1.82
N THR A 90 -1.57 -1.71 0.93
CA THR A 90 -0.48 -2.27 0.10
C THR A 90 0.81 -1.49 0.29
N GLU A 91 1.92 -2.21 0.35
CA GLU A 91 3.28 -1.67 0.36
C GLU A 91 4.00 -2.21 -0.88
N VAL A 92 4.45 -1.32 -1.75
CA VAL A 92 5.05 -1.69 -3.04
C VAL A 92 6.49 -1.21 -3.11
N LEU A 93 7.41 -2.13 -3.32
CA LEU A 93 8.81 -1.84 -3.61
C LEU A 93 9.05 -2.04 -5.10
N ILE A 94 9.68 -1.06 -5.74
CA ILE A 94 9.87 -1.04 -7.20
C ILE A 94 11.30 -0.66 -7.56
N VAL A 95 11.93 -1.47 -8.41
CA VAL A 95 13.23 -1.15 -9.02
C VAL A 95 12.99 -0.28 -10.25
N ASN A 96 13.87 0.72 -10.44
CA ASN A 96 13.79 1.67 -11.53
C ASN A 96 12.42 2.39 -11.63
N ILE A 97 11.95 2.90 -10.49
CA ILE A 97 10.63 3.53 -10.35
C ILE A 97 10.32 4.58 -11.42
N ARG A 98 11.32 5.39 -11.81
CA ARG A 98 11.11 6.47 -12.81
C ARG A 98 10.69 5.93 -14.17
N ASN A 99 11.11 4.72 -14.54
CA ASN A 99 10.71 4.08 -15.80
C ASN A 99 9.49 3.16 -15.63
N ASN A 100 9.26 2.63 -14.44
CA ASN A 100 8.33 1.54 -14.21
C ASN A 100 7.01 1.96 -13.53
N ILE A 101 6.93 3.17 -12.97
CA ILE A 101 5.76 3.60 -12.18
C ILE A 101 4.44 3.60 -12.97
N GLU A 102 4.45 4.04 -14.23
CA GLU A 102 3.22 4.07 -15.05
C GLU A 102 2.70 2.66 -15.36
N LYS A 103 3.61 1.71 -15.59
CA LYS A 103 3.27 0.29 -15.81
C LYS A 103 2.68 -0.33 -14.55
N LEU A 104 3.29 -0.06 -13.40
CA LEU A 104 2.79 -0.51 -12.10
C LEU A 104 1.39 0.07 -11.82
N ASN A 105 1.19 1.37 -12.07
CA ASN A 105 -0.09 2.05 -11.88
C ASN A 105 -1.20 1.44 -12.76
N ALA A 106 -0.88 1.13 -14.02
CA ALA A 106 -1.82 0.47 -14.94
C ALA A 106 -2.20 -0.94 -14.44
N ALA A 107 -1.22 -1.73 -14.00
CA ALA A 107 -1.46 -3.07 -13.46
C ALA A 107 -2.29 -3.03 -12.15
N HIS A 108 -1.94 -2.10 -11.24
CA HIS A 108 -2.65 -1.88 -9.98
C HIS A 108 -4.13 -1.53 -10.21
N LYS A 109 -4.41 -0.57 -11.11
CA LYS A 109 -5.77 -0.18 -11.49
C LYS A 109 -6.55 -1.34 -12.10
N LYS A 110 -5.94 -2.11 -12.99
CA LYS A 110 -6.56 -3.31 -13.58
C LYS A 110 -6.91 -4.35 -12.52
N PHE A 111 -6.04 -4.53 -11.52
CA PHE A 111 -6.24 -5.52 -10.45
C PHE A 111 -7.39 -5.14 -9.50
N PHE A 112 -7.42 -3.89 -9.03
CA PHE A 112 -8.40 -3.44 -8.04
C PHE A 112 -9.73 -2.94 -8.63
N GLY A 113 -9.78 -2.64 -9.93
CA GLY A 113 -11.00 -2.18 -10.60
C GLY A 113 -11.48 -0.84 -10.03
N SER A 114 -12.67 -0.81 -9.41
CA SER A 114 -13.22 0.40 -8.77
C SER A 114 -12.86 0.54 -7.29
N TYR A 115 -12.29 -0.49 -6.67
CA TYR A 115 -11.87 -0.44 -5.27
C TYR A 115 -10.49 0.21 -5.11
N ARG A 116 -10.21 0.86 -3.97
CA ARG A 116 -9.00 1.65 -3.73
C ARG A 116 -8.42 1.42 -2.33
N PRO A 117 -7.40 0.54 -2.19
CA PRO A 117 -6.70 0.39 -0.91
C PRO A 117 -5.87 1.64 -0.58
N ALA A 118 -5.44 1.76 0.68
CA ALA A 118 -4.31 2.63 1.00
C ALA A 118 -3.06 1.99 0.43
N SER A 119 -2.14 2.79 -0.12
CA SER A 119 -0.93 2.26 -0.72
C SER A 119 0.30 3.06 -0.31
N ALA A 120 1.47 2.48 -0.40
CA ALA A 120 2.72 3.22 -0.41
C ALA A 120 3.64 2.57 -1.44
N CYS A 121 4.41 3.38 -2.16
CA CYS A 121 5.30 2.89 -3.20
C CYS A 121 6.67 3.56 -3.06
N TRP A 122 7.73 2.76 -3.02
CA TRP A 122 9.10 3.25 -2.89
C TRP A 122 10.01 2.70 -3.98
N GLY A 123 10.81 3.60 -4.55
CA GLY A 123 11.93 3.21 -5.39
C GLY A 123 13.04 2.58 -4.57
N VAL A 124 13.46 1.37 -4.93
CA VAL A 124 14.58 0.67 -4.30
C VAL A 124 15.66 0.34 -5.32
N VAL A 125 16.89 0.14 -4.84
CA VAL A 125 18.03 -0.22 -5.70
C VAL A 125 17.98 -1.68 -6.16
N ALA A 126 17.43 -2.57 -5.33
CA ALA A 126 17.28 -3.99 -5.59
C ALA A 126 16.26 -4.59 -4.61
N LEU A 127 15.79 -5.79 -4.91
CA LEU A 127 14.90 -6.59 -4.07
C LEU A 127 15.62 -7.85 -3.58
N GLY A 128 15.03 -8.54 -2.58
CA GLY A 128 15.62 -9.74 -1.98
C GLY A 128 15.78 -10.91 -2.96
N MET A 129 14.94 -10.97 -4.00
CA MET A 129 15.01 -11.99 -5.04
C MET A 129 15.77 -11.49 -6.27
N PRO A 130 16.86 -12.16 -6.72
CA PRO A 130 17.60 -11.76 -7.91
C PRO A 130 16.71 -11.66 -9.15
N GLY A 131 16.76 -10.51 -9.82
CA GLY A 131 15.98 -10.23 -11.04
C GLY A 131 14.53 -9.79 -10.81
N ALA A 132 14.05 -9.79 -9.56
CA ALA A 132 12.78 -9.15 -9.21
C ALA A 132 12.89 -7.63 -9.37
N GLN A 133 11.85 -7.02 -9.93
CA GLN A 133 11.73 -5.57 -10.09
C GLN A 133 10.52 -5.00 -9.34
N VAL A 134 9.62 -5.83 -8.85
CA VAL A 134 8.47 -5.44 -8.03
C VAL A 134 8.25 -6.45 -6.90
N GLU A 135 7.93 -5.94 -5.72
CA GLU A 135 7.47 -6.71 -4.56
C GLU A 135 6.26 -6.01 -3.94
N ILE A 136 5.19 -6.77 -3.67
CA ILE A 136 3.96 -6.23 -3.10
C ILE A 136 3.62 -6.97 -1.81
N LYS A 137 3.71 -6.27 -0.68
CA LYS A 137 3.23 -6.74 0.63
C LYS A 137 1.88 -6.09 0.91
N PHE A 138 0.99 -6.79 1.63
CA PHE A 138 -0.34 -6.24 1.89
C PHE A 138 -1.01 -6.80 3.14
N THR A 139 -1.93 -5.99 3.67
CA THR A 139 -2.78 -6.34 4.82
C THR A 139 -4.21 -6.56 4.35
N VAL A 140 -4.84 -7.63 4.85
CA VAL A 140 -6.22 -8.01 4.53
C VAL A 140 -7.07 -8.00 5.79
N ARG A 141 -8.33 -7.60 5.65
CA ARG A 141 -9.38 -7.67 6.67
C ARG A 141 -10.55 -8.54 6.19
N PRO A 142 -10.44 -9.89 6.31
CA PRO A 142 -11.46 -10.81 5.80
C PRO A 142 -12.83 -10.69 6.48
N ASP A 143 -12.90 -10.03 7.63
CA ASP A 143 -14.12 -9.77 8.39
C ASP A 143 -14.98 -8.65 7.81
N LEU A 144 -14.44 -7.86 6.86
CA LEU A 144 -15.20 -6.79 6.23
C LEU A 144 -16.26 -7.37 5.28
N SER A 145 -17.53 -7.12 5.62
CA SER A 145 -18.69 -7.47 4.80
C SER A 145 -19.01 -6.44 3.71
N LYS A 146 -18.38 -5.25 3.78
CA LYS A 146 -18.48 -4.15 2.82
C LYS A 146 -17.11 -3.52 2.64
N ALA A 147 -16.89 -2.84 1.51
CA ALA A 147 -15.67 -2.07 1.32
C ALA A 147 -15.50 -1.05 2.46
N PRO A 148 -14.29 -0.90 3.02
CA PRO A 148 -14.02 0.06 4.09
C PRO A 148 -14.23 1.49 3.62
N LYS A 149 -14.44 2.41 4.56
CA LYS A 149 -14.56 3.82 4.24
C LYS A 149 -13.19 4.35 3.82
N THR A 150 -13.16 5.13 2.75
CA THR A 150 -11.94 5.74 2.25
C THR A 150 -12.01 7.26 2.29
N TYR A 151 -10.84 7.89 2.39
CA TYR A 151 -10.67 9.34 2.34
C TYR A 151 -9.56 9.67 1.34
N SER A 152 -9.74 10.79 0.65
CA SER A 152 -8.92 11.26 -0.47
C SER A 152 -8.71 12.76 -0.34
N HIS A 153 -7.60 13.28 -0.86
CA HIS A 153 -7.38 14.73 -0.93
C HIS A 153 -8.11 15.37 -2.12
N GLY A 154 -8.60 14.55 -3.08
CA GLY A 154 -9.24 15.03 -4.30
C GLY A 154 -8.23 15.36 -5.40
N LEU A 155 -7.03 14.77 -5.31
CA LEU A 155 -5.94 15.05 -6.24
C LEU A 155 -6.13 14.23 -7.53
N PRO A 156 -5.84 14.78 -8.72
CA PRO A 156 -6.17 14.12 -9.99
C PRO A 156 -5.58 12.72 -10.14
N TRP A 157 -4.42 12.46 -9.53
CA TRP A 157 -3.73 11.18 -9.62
C TRP A 157 -4.33 10.09 -8.73
N GLU A 158 -5.11 10.43 -7.70
CA GLU A 158 -5.75 9.44 -6.82
C GLU A 158 -6.76 8.61 -7.61
N ASP A 159 -7.55 9.28 -8.47
CA ASP A 159 -8.45 8.65 -9.42
C ASP A 159 -7.70 7.96 -10.56
N ALA A 160 -6.59 8.54 -11.02
CA ALA A 160 -5.80 8.00 -12.11
C ALA A 160 -5.15 6.66 -11.75
N HIS A 161 -4.60 6.53 -10.54
CA HIS A 161 -3.79 5.40 -10.08
C HIS A 161 -4.51 4.47 -9.10
N ASN A 162 -5.73 4.81 -8.70
CA ASN A 162 -6.67 3.94 -8.01
C ASN A 162 -6.23 3.54 -6.58
N TYR A 163 -5.88 4.53 -5.76
CA TYR A 163 -5.62 4.37 -4.33
C TYR A 163 -6.34 5.46 -3.51
N SER A 164 -6.42 5.26 -2.19
CA SER A 164 -6.99 6.23 -1.25
C SER A 164 -5.92 6.77 -0.31
N GLN A 165 -6.07 8.01 0.18
CA GLN A 165 -5.15 8.59 1.18
C GLN A 165 -5.29 7.92 2.53
N VAL A 166 -6.51 7.57 2.91
CA VAL A 166 -6.78 6.83 4.13
C VAL A 166 -7.82 5.76 3.86
N VAL A 167 -7.57 4.55 4.36
CA VAL A 167 -8.59 3.51 4.50
C VAL A 167 -8.88 3.34 5.98
N VAL A 168 -10.15 3.44 6.36
CA VAL A 168 -10.57 3.36 7.76
C VAL A 168 -11.54 2.18 7.95
N THR A 169 -11.20 1.33 8.90
CA THR A 169 -12.13 0.40 9.55
C THR A 169 -12.52 0.96 10.92
N ASN A 170 -13.45 0.32 11.63
CA ASN A 170 -13.93 0.83 12.92
C ASN A 170 -12.81 1.10 13.95
N GLU A 171 -11.68 0.37 13.87
CA GLU A 171 -10.62 0.37 14.89
C GLU A 171 -9.26 0.83 14.36
N THR A 172 -9.06 0.87 13.03
CA THR A 172 -7.75 1.10 12.43
C THR A 172 -7.87 1.94 11.17
N ALA A 173 -6.98 2.92 11.05
CA ALA A 173 -6.76 3.70 9.85
C ALA A 173 -5.40 3.34 9.24
N TRP A 174 -5.37 3.08 7.93
CA TRP A 174 -4.16 2.94 7.14
C TRP A 174 -4.00 4.21 6.30
N ILE A 175 -2.90 4.92 6.52
CA ILE A 175 -2.60 6.18 5.84
C ILE A 175 -1.59 5.90 4.72
N PHE A 176 -1.85 6.46 3.55
CA PHE A 176 -0.99 6.45 2.36
C PHE A 176 0.36 7.12 2.64
N GLY A 177 1.40 6.71 1.92
CA GLY A 177 2.72 7.33 2.03
C GLY A 177 2.70 8.80 1.60
N GLN A 178 2.92 9.74 2.53
CA GLN A 178 2.87 11.17 2.22
C GLN A 178 4.17 11.68 1.60
N PHE A 179 4.04 12.56 0.61
CA PHE A 179 5.14 13.32 0.03
C PHE A 179 4.75 14.80 -0.07
N ALA A 180 5.76 15.65 -0.32
CA ALA A 180 5.60 17.10 -0.32
C ALA A 180 4.84 17.60 -1.55
N HIS A 181 3.57 17.96 -1.38
CA HIS A 181 2.75 18.58 -2.42
C HIS A 181 1.80 19.64 -1.81
N ASP A 182 1.35 20.59 -2.63
CA ASP A 182 0.29 21.56 -2.29
C ASP A 182 -1.12 20.99 -2.51
N ASP A 183 -2.17 21.79 -2.29
CA ASP A 183 -3.58 21.36 -2.43
C ASP A 183 -3.99 21.07 -3.88
N GLU A 184 -3.25 21.62 -4.86
CA GLU A 184 -3.41 21.32 -6.29
C GLU A 184 -2.56 20.10 -6.71
N GLY A 185 -1.64 19.70 -5.86
CA GLY A 185 -0.79 18.54 -6.01
C GLY A 185 0.55 18.79 -6.68
N ASN A 186 0.98 20.04 -6.76
CA ASN A 186 2.32 20.38 -7.25
C ASN A 186 3.37 20.06 -6.19
N PRO A 187 4.56 19.55 -6.58
CA PRO A 187 5.65 19.28 -5.64
C PRO A 187 6.08 20.54 -4.87
N ILE A 188 6.26 20.42 -3.55
CA ILE A 188 6.77 21.50 -2.70
C ILE A 188 8.24 21.26 -2.38
N GLY A 189 9.07 22.31 -2.51
CA GLY A 189 10.44 22.31 -1.98
C GLY A 189 11.43 21.43 -2.75
N GLU A 190 11.34 21.37 -4.07
CA GLU A 190 12.30 20.64 -4.88
C GLU A 190 13.76 21.08 -4.58
N GLY A 191 14.62 20.12 -4.21
CA GLY A 191 15.99 20.38 -3.78
C GLY A 191 16.14 20.85 -2.32
N ASP A 192 15.04 21.06 -1.59
CA ASP A 192 15.02 21.51 -0.20
C ASP A 192 14.41 20.44 0.71
N PHE A 193 15.30 19.68 1.36
CA PHE A 193 14.92 18.57 2.25
C PHE A 193 14.04 19.02 3.42
N GLU A 194 14.35 20.15 4.06
CA GLU A 194 13.61 20.60 5.23
C GLU A 194 12.18 21.01 4.85
N LYS A 195 12.05 21.75 3.74
CA LYS A 195 10.75 22.16 3.23
C LYS A 195 9.90 20.97 2.78
N GLN A 196 10.52 19.98 2.12
CA GLN A 196 9.84 18.74 1.75
C GLN A 196 9.36 17.95 2.97
N CYS A 197 10.20 17.83 3.99
CA CYS A 197 9.88 17.11 5.21
C CYS A 197 8.67 17.76 5.92
N LYS A 198 8.69 19.08 6.10
CA LYS A 198 7.57 19.83 6.72
C LYS A 198 6.27 19.68 5.94
N ALA A 199 6.31 19.78 4.61
CA ALA A 199 5.13 19.63 3.78
C ALA A 199 4.55 18.21 3.84
N ALA A 200 5.41 17.17 3.79
CA ALA A 200 4.97 15.79 3.93
C ALA A 200 4.30 15.51 5.29
N PHE A 201 4.84 16.07 6.38
CA PHE A 201 4.19 16.00 7.70
C PHE A 201 2.86 16.75 7.75
N ALA A 202 2.77 17.94 7.16
CA ALA A 202 1.50 18.69 7.10
C ALA A 202 0.41 17.89 6.35
N ASN A 203 0.78 17.14 5.31
CA ASN A 203 -0.15 16.30 4.57
C ASN A 203 -0.66 15.09 5.40
N LEU A 204 0.11 14.62 6.39
CA LEU A 204 -0.35 13.63 7.37
C LEU A 204 -1.42 14.21 8.29
N ASP A 205 -1.26 15.45 8.75
CA ASP A 205 -2.25 16.10 9.62
C ASP A 205 -3.59 16.24 8.90
N VAL A 206 -3.57 16.68 7.63
CA VAL A 206 -4.76 16.75 6.77
C VAL A 206 -5.41 15.38 6.59
N SER A 207 -4.61 14.33 6.36
CA SER A 207 -5.09 12.96 6.23
C SER A 207 -5.73 12.44 7.52
N SER A 208 -5.20 12.82 8.68
CA SER A 208 -5.72 12.43 10.00
C SER A 208 -6.97 13.21 10.44
N GLY A 209 -7.33 14.27 9.69
CA GLY A 209 -8.48 15.13 9.98
C GLY A 209 -8.16 16.32 10.90
N ASP A 210 -6.90 16.52 11.28
CA ASP A 210 -6.45 17.71 12.02
C ASP A 210 -6.12 18.85 11.03
N ARG A 211 -6.99 19.87 11.00
CA ARG A 211 -6.79 21.09 10.18
C ARG A 211 -6.27 22.26 11.01
N SER A 212 -5.79 22.04 12.23
CA SER A 212 -5.32 23.13 13.10
C SER A 212 -3.98 23.75 12.64
N HIS A 213 -3.21 23.04 11.80
CA HIS A 213 -1.87 23.45 11.37
C HIS A 213 -1.77 24.01 9.94
N THR A 214 -2.85 23.96 9.14
CA THR A 214 -2.87 24.60 7.81
C THR A 214 -3.25 26.08 7.95
N GLN A 215 -2.24 26.92 8.24
CA GLN A 215 -2.38 28.35 8.00
C GLN A 215 -2.49 28.61 6.49
N SER A 216 -3.57 29.30 6.14
CA SER A 216 -3.94 29.92 4.86
C SER A 216 -4.79 29.06 3.89
N ASN A 217 -6.06 29.49 3.82
CA ASN A 217 -6.96 29.46 2.66
C ASN A 217 -7.52 28.12 2.15
N CYS A 218 -8.44 27.49 2.91
CA CYS A 218 -9.57 26.79 2.27
C CYS A 218 -10.83 26.72 3.14
N ALA A 219 -11.19 27.84 3.79
CA ALA A 219 -12.56 28.04 4.26
C ALA A 219 -13.41 28.51 3.07
N ARG A 220 -13.95 27.58 2.27
CA ARG A 220 -15.11 27.74 1.35
C ARG A 220 -15.19 26.56 0.37
N ARG A 221 -15.65 25.37 0.79
CA ARG A 221 -16.34 24.45 -0.15
C ARG A 221 -17.09 23.25 0.41
N CYS A 222 -17.24 23.10 1.73
CA CYS A 222 -18.25 22.16 2.27
C CYS A 222 -19.57 22.91 2.47
N TYR A 223 -20.36 23.06 1.40
CA TYR A 223 -21.79 23.34 1.52
C TYR A 223 -22.45 22.15 2.23
N GLY A 224 -23.07 22.41 3.39
CA GLY A 224 -23.82 21.36 4.10
C GLY A 224 -24.33 21.70 5.51
N CYS A 225 -23.75 22.67 6.21
CA CYS A 225 -24.33 23.11 7.50
C CYS A 225 -25.44 24.14 7.25
N ARG A 226 -26.70 23.69 7.29
CA ARG A 226 -27.81 24.53 7.72
C ARG A 226 -27.70 24.66 9.24
N SER A 227 -27.51 25.87 9.74
CA SER A 227 -27.76 26.20 11.14
C SER A 227 -29.15 26.82 11.24
N GLU A 228 -30.00 26.20 12.04
CA GLU A 228 -31.05 26.89 12.80
C GLU A 228 -30.41 27.89 13.79
#